data_AF-A0A2X2YP22-F1
#
_entry.id   AF-A0A2X2YP22-F1
#
_cell.length_a   1.000
_cell.length_b   1.000
_cell.length_c   1.000
_cell.angle_alpha   90.00
_cell.angle_beta   90.00
_cell.angle_gamma   90.00
#
_symmetry.space_group_name_H-M   'P 1'
#
loop_
_entity.id
_entity.type
_entity.pdbx_description
1 polymer ?
#
loop_
_entity_poly.entity_id
_entity_poly.type
_entity_poly.pdbx_seq_one_letter_code
_entity_poly.pdbx_strand_id
1 'polypeptide(L)'
;MDHAIYTAMGAASQTLNQQAVTASNLANASTPGFRAQLNALRAVPVEGLSLPTRTLVAASTPGADMTPGQMDYTSRPLDVALQQDGWLVVQTADGNEGYTRNGSIQVDPTGQLTIQGIRLSVKPGRLPFLKVQKSLSRQTGLSLRLTLAIRPIPSHR
;
A
#
# COMPACT_ATOMS: atom_id res chain seq x y z
N MET A 1 7.77 23.28 -40.06
CA MET A 1 6.61 22.37 -40.03
C MET A 1 7.09 21.06 -39.44
N ASP A 2 6.56 20.67 -38.26
CA ASP A 2 6.63 19.32 -37.64
C ASP A 2 6.14 19.33 -36.17
N HIS A 3 5.97 20.52 -35.61
CA HIS A 3 5.80 20.72 -34.18
C HIS A 3 4.46 20.22 -33.58
N ALA A 4 3.42 20.11 -34.40
CA ALA A 4 2.13 19.56 -33.98
C ALA A 4 2.21 18.05 -33.76
N ILE A 5 3.04 17.35 -34.55
CA ILE A 5 3.25 15.91 -34.44
C ILE A 5 3.93 15.59 -33.10
N TYR A 6 4.96 16.36 -32.69
CA TYR A 6 5.59 16.18 -31.38
C TYR A 6 4.63 16.40 -30.21
N THR A 7 3.75 17.39 -30.29
CA THR A 7 2.73 17.62 -29.26
C THR A 7 1.72 16.46 -29.23
N ALA A 8 1.26 15.99 -30.39
CA ALA A 8 0.37 14.84 -30.48
C ALA A 8 1.03 13.54 -29.97
N MET A 9 2.30 13.31 -30.31
CA MET A 9 3.08 12.17 -29.82
C MET A 9 3.27 12.22 -28.30
N GLY A 10 3.56 13.39 -27.73
CA GLY A 10 3.65 13.55 -26.27
C GLY A 10 2.32 13.23 -25.57
N ALA A 11 1.20 13.69 -26.12
CA ALA A 11 -0.13 13.36 -25.60
C ALA A 11 -0.47 11.87 -25.74
N ALA A 12 -0.11 11.24 -26.86
CA ALA A 12 -0.31 9.81 -27.09
C ALA A 12 0.53 8.96 -26.13
N SER A 13 1.82 9.30 -25.95
CA SER A 13 2.70 8.63 -24.99
C SER A 13 2.15 8.73 -23.57
N GLN A 14 1.68 9.92 -23.18
CA GLN A 14 1.10 10.07 -21.86
C GLN A 14 -0.20 9.29 -21.70
N THR A 15 -1.03 9.20 -22.73
CA THR A 15 -2.24 8.34 -22.76
C THR A 15 -1.89 6.87 -22.51
N LEU A 16 -0.85 6.34 -23.17
CA LEU A 16 -0.38 4.98 -22.95
C LEU A 16 0.10 4.76 -21.50
N ASN A 17 0.79 5.75 -20.92
CA ASN A 17 1.20 5.67 -19.52
C ASN A 17 0.00 5.60 -18.57
N GLN A 18 -1.07 6.37 -18.81
CA GLN A 18 -2.28 6.29 -17.94
C GLN A 18 -2.98 4.94 -18.09
N GLN A 19 -3.00 4.37 -19.29
CA GLN A 19 -3.55 3.03 -19.51
C GLN A 19 -2.77 1.98 -18.74
N ALA A 20 -1.43 2.05 -18.76
CA ALA A 20 -0.57 1.15 -17.99
C ALA A 20 -0.83 1.26 -16.48
N VAL A 21 -0.94 2.49 -15.95
CA VAL A 21 -1.28 2.72 -14.53
C VAL A 21 -2.66 2.16 -14.19
N THR A 22 -3.65 2.39 -15.05
CA THR A 22 -5.02 1.88 -14.85
C THR A 22 -5.05 0.34 -14.86
N ALA A 23 -4.34 -0.29 -15.79
CA ALA A 23 -4.22 -1.74 -15.86
C ALA A 23 -3.53 -2.31 -14.60
N SER A 24 -2.47 -1.67 -14.13
CA SER A 24 -1.78 -2.05 -12.88
C SER A 24 -2.71 -1.93 -11.67
N ASN A 25 -3.48 -0.83 -11.57
CA ASN A 25 -4.45 -0.63 -10.50
C ASN A 25 -5.56 -1.70 -10.53
N LEU A 26 -6.06 -2.04 -11.72
CA LEU A 26 -7.09 -3.07 -11.88
C LEU A 26 -6.56 -4.46 -11.51
N ALA A 27 -5.35 -4.81 -11.95
CA ALA A 27 -4.71 -6.09 -11.65
C ALA A 27 -4.47 -6.29 -10.14
N ASN A 28 -4.24 -5.20 -9.41
CA ASN A 28 -3.98 -5.23 -7.97
C ASN A 28 -5.16 -4.81 -7.10
N ALA A 29 -6.35 -4.61 -7.70
CA ALA A 29 -7.54 -4.14 -6.98
C ALA A 29 -7.98 -5.08 -5.85
N SER A 30 -7.70 -6.37 -5.97
CA SER A 30 -7.98 -7.40 -4.96
C SER A 30 -6.82 -7.68 -4.01
N THR A 31 -5.65 -7.06 -4.21
CA THR A 31 -4.47 -7.29 -3.38
C THR A 31 -4.64 -6.57 -2.03
N PRO A 32 -4.63 -7.29 -0.90
CA PRO A 32 -4.80 -6.66 0.41
C PRO A 32 -3.70 -5.62 0.69
N GLY A 33 -4.12 -4.41 1.06
CA GLY A 33 -3.21 -3.31 1.37
C GLY A 33 -2.64 -2.58 0.16
N PHE A 34 -3.01 -2.94 -1.07
CA PHE A 34 -2.64 -2.21 -2.27
C PHE A 34 -3.23 -0.78 -2.27
N ARG A 35 -2.48 0.16 -2.84
CA ARG A 35 -2.84 1.57 -2.94
C ARG A 35 -2.81 1.97 -4.39
N ALA A 36 -3.95 2.44 -4.91
CA ALA A 36 -4.06 2.81 -6.31
C ALA A 36 -3.08 3.94 -6.61
N GLN A 37 -2.33 3.79 -7.69
CA GLN A 37 -1.45 4.84 -8.19
C GLN A 37 -2.30 5.92 -8.86
N LEU A 38 -2.06 7.18 -8.48
CA LEU A 38 -2.68 8.35 -9.07
C LEU A 38 -1.79 8.87 -10.19
N ASN A 39 -2.36 9.01 -11.38
CA ASN A 39 -1.71 9.66 -12.49
C ASN A 39 -2.05 11.15 -12.50
N ALA A 40 -1.04 12.01 -12.58
CA ALA A 40 -1.22 13.46 -12.60
C ALA A 40 -0.49 14.04 -13.82
N LEU A 41 -1.18 14.89 -14.57
CA LEU A 41 -0.67 15.54 -15.77
C LEU A 41 -0.71 17.03 -15.57
N ARG A 42 0.32 17.73 -16.06
CA ARG A 42 0.29 19.19 -16.15
C ARG A 42 0.65 19.66 -17.54
N ALA A 43 0.04 20.77 -17.90
CA ALA A 43 0.34 21.50 -19.12
C ALA A 43 1.57 22.40 -18.83
N VAL A 44 2.65 22.24 -19.59
CA VAL A 44 3.88 23.02 -19.49
C VAL A 44 4.02 23.90 -20.73
N PRO A 45 3.96 25.24 -20.58
CA PRO A 45 4.16 26.15 -21.71
C PRO A 45 5.54 25.93 -22.33
N VAL A 46 5.62 25.98 -23.66
CA VAL A 46 6.90 25.95 -24.36
C VAL A 46 7.45 27.37 -24.41
N GLU A 47 8.60 27.61 -23.77
CA GLU A 47 9.27 28.91 -23.80
C GLU A 47 9.98 29.14 -25.15
N GLY A 48 9.85 30.35 -25.70
CA GLY A 48 10.46 30.75 -26.97
C GLY A 48 10.37 32.26 -27.20
N LEU A 49 11.03 32.75 -28.27
CA LEU A 49 11.09 34.18 -28.64
C LEU A 49 9.74 34.77 -29.08
N SER A 50 8.69 33.95 -29.22
CA SER A 50 7.36 34.36 -29.66
C SER A 50 6.31 34.14 -28.56
N LEU A 51 5.08 34.58 -28.81
CA LEU A 51 3.94 34.40 -27.90
C LEU A 51 3.80 32.92 -27.46
N PRO A 52 3.53 32.64 -26.17
CA PRO A 52 3.43 31.29 -25.63
C PRO A 52 2.09 30.64 -26.01
N THR A 53 1.88 30.39 -27.30
CA THR A 53 0.64 29.78 -27.83
C THR A 53 0.65 28.26 -27.72
N ARG A 54 1.70 27.66 -27.11
CA ARG A 54 1.95 26.20 -27.15
C ARG A 54 2.24 25.63 -25.77
N THR A 55 1.68 24.44 -25.54
CA THR A 55 1.79 23.74 -24.27
C THR A 55 2.07 22.26 -24.53
N LEU A 56 3.04 21.69 -23.80
CA LEU A 56 3.33 20.25 -23.79
C LEU A 56 2.69 19.61 -22.56
N VAL A 57 2.39 18.32 -22.64
CA VAL A 57 1.91 17.55 -21.49
C VAL A 57 3.12 16.92 -20.81
N ALA A 58 3.30 17.20 -19.52
CA ALA A 58 4.30 16.57 -18.70
C ALA A 58 3.64 15.75 -17.59
N ALA A 59 4.19 14.56 -17.33
CA ALA A 59 3.82 13.77 -16.16
C ALA A 59 4.26 14.54 -14.88
N SER A 60 3.32 14.72 -13.96
CA SER A 60 3.60 15.20 -12.60
C SER A 60 3.92 14.01 -11.70
N THR A 61 4.52 14.27 -10.53
CA THR A 61 4.85 13.24 -9.53
C THR A 61 3.63 12.38 -9.23
N PRO A 62 3.64 11.07 -9.59
CA PRO A 62 2.52 10.18 -9.31
C PRO A 62 2.32 10.04 -7.81
N GLY A 63 1.08 10.19 -7.35
CA GLY A 63 0.70 9.96 -5.97
C GLY A 63 0.18 8.53 -5.75
N ALA A 64 -0.15 8.19 -4.52
CA ALA A 64 -0.92 6.99 -4.21
C ALA A 64 -2.17 7.39 -3.43
N ASP A 65 -3.30 6.72 -3.71
CA ASP A 65 -4.54 6.96 -2.99
C ASP A 65 -4.50 6.29 -1.60
N MET A 66 -4.41 7.12 -0.56
CA MET A 66 -4.33 6.69 0.84
C MET A 66 -5.72 6.52 1.49
N THR A 67 -6.82 6.70 0.76
CA THR A 67 -8.17 6.47 1.29
C THR A 67 -8.40 4.99 1.63
N PRO A 68 -8.87 4.64 2.84
CA PRO A 68 -9.14 3.25 3.20
C PRO A 68 -10.11 2.59 2.22
N GLY A 69 -9.73 1.43 1.71
CA GLY A 69 -10.65 0.57 0.96
C GLY A 69 -11.66 -0.13 1.86
N GLN A 70 -12.53 -0.91 1.23
CA GLN A 70 -13.40 -1.85 1.93
C GLN A 70 -12.58 -2.82 2.79
N MET A 71 -13.06 -3.13 3.99
CA MET A 71 -12.44 -4.12 4.87
C MET A 71 -13.24 -5.40 4.80
N ASP A 72 -12.62 -6.46 4.30
CA ASP A 72 -13.18 -7.80 4.32
C ASP A 72 -12.75 -8.53 5.58
N TYR A 73 -13.72 -9.09 6.31
CA TYR A 73 -13.42 -9.89 7.49
C TYR A 73 -13.03 -11.31 7.05
N THR A 74 -11.79 -11.68 7.30
CA THR A 74 -11.34 -13.06 7.09
C THR A 74 -11.46 -13.84 8.41
N SER A 75 -11.76 -15.14 8.32
CA SER A 75 -11.79 -16.04 9.49
C SER A 75 -10.39 -16.49 9.93
N ARG A 76 -9.32 -15.89 9.38
CA ARG A 76 -7.94 -16.27 9.63
C ARG A 76 -7.39 -15.46 10.81
N PRO A 77 -6.82 -16.11 11.84
CA PRO A 77 -6.42 -15.44 13.08
C PRO A 77 -5.22 -14.50 12.93
N LEU A 78 -4.44 -14.63 11.85
CA LEU A 78 -3.24 -13.85 11.60
C LEU A 78 -3.44 -12.74 10.56
N ASP A 79 -4.64 -12.61 10.01
CA ASP A 79 -4.95 -11.51 9.11
C ASP A 79 -5.29 -10.26 9.92
N VAL A 80 -4.59 -9.15 9.67
CA VAL A 80 -4.73 -7.90 10.44
C VAL A 80 -5.05 -6.73 9.52
N ALA A 81 -6.09 -5.97 9.86
CA ALA A 81 -6.37 -4.69 9.23
C ALA A 81 -5.64 -3.55 9.98
N LEU A 82 -4.99 -2.66 9.23
CA LEU A 82 -4.30 -1.48 9.76
C LEU A 82 -5.22 -0.25 9.72
N GLN A 83 -5.02 0.66 10.68
CA GLN A 83 -5.62 1.99 10.64
C GLN A 83 -5.02 2.85 9.51
N GLN A 84 -5.69 3.96 9.20
CA GLN A 84 -5.35 4.89 8.11
C GLN A 84 -3.88 5.31 8.03
N ASP A 85 -3.21 5.47 9.17
CA ASP A 85 -1.80 5.90 9.24
C ASP A 85 -0.84 4.79 9.68
N GLY A 86 -1.34 3.56 9.79
CA GLY A 86 -0.58 2.40 10.23
C GLY A 86 0.26 1.78 9.11
N TRP A 87 1.43 1.25 9.50
CA TRP A 87 2.31 0.46 8.65
C TRP A 87 2.88 -0.71 9.45
N LEU A 88 3.05 -1.85 8.78
CA LEU A 88 3.81 -2.98 9.29
C LEU A 88 5.25 -2.84 8.82
N VAL A 89 6.19 -3.11 9.72
CA VAL A 89 7.62 -3.10 9.41
C VAL A 89 8.02 -4.51 9.02
N VAL A 90 8.63 -4.65 7.85
CA VAL A 90 9.20 -5.92 7.36
C VAL A 90 10.71 -5.77 7.21
N GLN A 91 11.42 -6.87 7.24
CA GLN A 91 12.86 -6.89 6.98
C GLN A 91 13.09 -7.31 5.52
N THR A 92 13.69 -6.43 4.72
CA THR A 92 14.03 -6.75 3.32
C THR A 92 15.13 -7.80 3.26
N ALA A 93 15.34 -8.39 2.08
CA ALA A 93 16.42 -9.37 1.86
C ALA A 93 17.81 -8.79 2.20
N ASP A 94 17.99 -7.48 2.01
CA ASP A 94 19.22 -6.76 2.34
C ASP A 94 19.39 -6.46 3.84
N GLY A 95 18.44 -6.89 4.67
CA GLY A 95 18.43 -6.66 6.12
C GLY A 95 17.86 -5.30 6.55
N ASN A 96 17.46 -4.44 5.62
CA ASN A 96 16.89 -3.12 5.89
C ASN A 96 15.42 -3.18 6.30
N GLU A 97 14.91 -2.08 6.87
CA GLU A 97 13.49 -1.93 7.20
C GLU A 97 12.68 -1.53 5.96
N GLY A 98 11.70 -2.35 5.61
CA GLY A 98 10.64 -2.05 4.66
C GLY A 98 9.31 -1.79 5.38
N TYR A 99 8.38 -1.18 4.66
CA TYR A 99 7.04 -0.87 5.18
C TYR A 99 5.97 -1.47 4.27
N THR A 100 4.96 -2.10 4.86
CA THR A 100 3.85 -2.71 4.12
C THR A 100 2.52 -2.47 4.82
N ARG A 101 1.43 -2.44 4.04
CA ARG A 101 0.06 -2.47 4.54
C ARG A 101 -0.61 -3.83 4.37
N ASN A 102 0.09 -4.79 3.76
CA ASN A 102 -0.44 -6.13 3.62
C ASN A 102 -0.46 -6.81 4.99
N GLY A 103 -1.66 -7.09 5.48
CA GLY A 103 -1.89 -7.73 6.77
C GLY A 103 -2.03 -9.24 6.73
N SER A 104 -1.77 -9.90 5.60
CA SER A 104 -1.83 -11.35 5.45
C SER A 104 -0.57 -12.00 6.03
N ILE A 105 -0.55 -12.16 7.35
CA ILE A 105 0.60 -12.70 8.08
C ILE A 105 0.53 -14.24 8.07
N GLN A 106 1.68 -14.86 7.86
CA GLN A 106 1.87 -16.31 7.85
C GLN A 106 2.99 -16.67 8.82
N VAL A 107 2.96 -17.89 9.33
CA VAL A 107 4.05 -18.45 10.14
C VAL A 107 4.87 -19.34 9.24
N ASP A 108 6.17 -19.08 9.16
CA ASP A 108 7.09 -19.94 8.42
C ASP A 108 7.43 -21.24 9.20
N PRO A 109 8.08 -22.23 8.58
CA PRO A 109 8.47 -23.47 9.26
C PRO A 109 9.41 -23.27 10.46
N THR A 110 10.06 -22.11 10.57
CA THR A 110 10.95 -21.75 11.69
C THR A 110 10.20 -21.03 12.83
N GLY A 111 8.89 -20.83 12.69
CA GLY A 111 8.05 -20.14 13.66
C GLY A 111 8.08 -18.61 13.54
N GLN A 112 8.65 -18.04 12.48
CA GLN A 112 8.72 -16.59 12.28
C GLN A 112 7.49 -16.08 11.54
N LEU A 113 7.08 -14.86 11.88
CA LEU A 113 6.00 -14.17 11.18
C LEU A 113 6.53 -13.62 9.86
N THR A 114 5.84 -13.93 8.77
CA THR A 114 6.19 -13.50 7.42
C THR A 114 4.97 -12.96 6.68
N ILE A 115 5.19 -12.05 5.75
CA ILE A 115 4.19 -11.54 4.81
C ILE A 115 4.76 -11.78 3.41
N GLN A 116 4.09 -12.62 2.62
CA GLN A 116 4.58 -13.01 1.28
C GLN A 116 6.03 -13.53 1.30
N GLY A 117 6.43 -14.25 2.35
CA GLY A 117 7.79 -14.77 2.53
C GLY A 117 8.80 -13.76 3.07
N ILE A 118 8.40 -12.49 3.27
CA ILE A 118 9.25 -11.46 3.87
C ILE A 118 9.02 -11.44 5.37
N ARG A 119 10.10 -11.51 6.15
CA ARG A 119 10.06 -11.54 7.61
C ARG A 119 9.45 -10.24 8.17
N LEU A 120 8.47 -10.38 9.05
CA LEU A 120 7.88 -9.28 9.80
C LEU A 120 8.85 -8.87 10.92
N SER A 121 9.22 -7.59 10.96
CA SER A 121 10.07 -7.04 12.01
C SER A 121 9.21 -6.57 13.18
N VAL A 122 9.24 -7.32 14.28
CA VAL A 122 8.57 -6.94 15.52
C VAL A 122 9.56 -6.15 16.37
N LYS A 123 9.46 -4.81 16.38
CA LYS A 123 10.25 -4.00 17.30
C LYS A 123 9.73 -4.16 18.74
N PRO A 124 10.57 -4.58 19.71
CA PRO A 124 10.17 -4.61 21.10
C PRO A 124 9.87 -3.18 21.57
N GLY A 125 8.63 -2.90 21.96
CA GLY A 125 8.21 -1.62 22.55
C GLY A 125 7.17 -0.81 21.76
N ARG A 126 6.88 -1.16 20.50
CA ARG A 126 5.83 -0.48 19.71
C ARG A 126 5.08 -1.51 18.88
N LEU A 127 4.14 -2.22 19.52
CA LEU A 127 3.14 -2.97 18.76
C LEU A 127 2.40 -1.96 17.86
N PRO A 128 2.26 -2.20 16.55
CA PRO A 128 1.37 -1.39 15.73
C PRO A 128 0.00 -1.46 16.39
N PHE A 129 -0.61 -0.28 16.58
CA PHE A 129 -1.82 -0.02 17.34
C PHE A 129 -2.95 -0.95 16.90
N LEU A 130 -3.01 -2.12 17.52
CA LEU A 130 -3.97 -3.18 17.24
C LEU A 130 -5.28 -2.80 17.92
N LYS A 131 -6.06 -1.92 17.30
CA LYS A 131 -7.49 -1.85 17.62
C LYS A 131 -8.18 -2.95 16.84
N VAL A 132 -8.35 -4.12 17.47
CA VAL A 132 -9.33 -5.11 17.02
C VAL A 132 -10.71 -4.44 17.16
N GLN A 133 -11.25 -3.89 16.08
CA GLN A 133 -12.65 -3.43 16.09
C GLN A 133 -13.56 -4.65 16.04
N LYS A 134 -14.05 -5.05 17.21
CA LYS A 134 -15.03 -6.11 17.36
C LYS A 134 -16.41 -5.51 17.12
N SER A 135 -16.89 -5.54 15.89
CA SER A 135 -18.30 -5.30 15.60
C SER A 135 -19.13 -6.39 16.26
N LEU A 136 -19.87 -6.02 17.29
CA LEU A 136 -20.70 -6.92 18.08
C LEU A 136 -22.01 -7.19 17.31
N SER A 137 -22.05 -8.26 16.52
CA SER A 137 -23.34 -8.78 16.05
C SER A 137 -24.13 -9.29 17.25
N ARG A 138 -25.24 -8.62 17.56
CA ARG A 138 -26.19 -9.04 18.59
C ARG A 138 -27.01 -10.23 18.08
N GLN A 139 -26.43 -11.41 17.98
CA GLN A 139 -27.22 -12.65 17.96
C GLN A 139 -26.33 -13.85 18.20
N THR A 140 -26.65 -14.57 19.28
CA THR A 140 -26.29 -15.97 19.60
C THR A 140 -24.82 -16.32 19.83
N GLY A 141 -24.56 -16.90 21.02
CA GLY A 141 -23.52 -17.92 21.17
C GLY A 141 -22.10 -17.43 21.41
N LEU A 142 -21.84 -17.05 22.67
CA LEU A 142 -20.56 -16.89 23.34
C LEU A 142 -19.39 -17.75 22.79
N SER A 143 -18.31 -17.10 22.33
CA SER A 143 -16.90 -17.48 22.58
C SER A 143 -15.93 -16.38 22.13
N LEU A 144 -15.55 -15.49 23.05
CA LEU A 144 -14.36 -14.66 22.90
C LEU A 144 -13.16 -15.42 23.47
N ARG A 145 -12.25 -15.90 22.63
CA ARG A 145 -10.87 -16.17 23.03
C ARG A 145 -9.94 -15.22 22.28
N LEU A 146 -9.64 -14.09 22.92
CA LEU A 146 -8.53 -13.23 22.54
C LEU A 146 -7.40 -13.49 23.55
N THR A 147 -6.59 -14.54 23.30
CA THR A 147 -5.37 -14.77 24.09
C THR A 147 -4.21 -14.08 23.36
N LEU A 148 -4.04 -12.79 23.60
CA LEU A 148 -2.79 -12.10 23.30
C LEU A 148 -1.94 -12.12 24.58
N ALA A 149 -1.09 -13.14 24.73
CA ALA A 149 -0.19 -13.25 25.87
C ALA A 149 1.22 -13.59 25.39
N ILE A 150 2.06 -12.57 25.23
CA ILE A 150 3.50 -12.72 25.48
C ILE A 150 3.97 -11.47 26.23
N ARG A 151 3.94 -11.56 27.57
CA ARG A 151 4.72 -10.73 28.50
C ARG A 151 5.91 -11.56 29.02
N PRO A 152 6.98 -10.90 29.48
CA PRO A 152 8.36 -11.34 29.27
C PRO A 152 8.83 -12.39 30.29
N ILE A 153 9.82 -13.20 29.90
CA ILE A 153 10.66 -13.96 30.83
C ILE A 153 11.93 -13.14 31.07
N PRO A 154 12.13 -12.53 32.25
CA PRO A 154 13.46 -12.21 32.72
C PRO A 154 13.93 -13.34 33.65
N SER A 155 14.95 -14.08 33.22
CA SER A 155 15.79 -14.84 34.15
C SER A 155 17.25 -14.67 33.75
N HIS A 156 17.88 -13.63 34.29
CA HIS A 156 19.33 -13.64 34.51
C HIS A 156 19.57 -13.74 36.01
N ARG A 157 20.50 -14.63 36.37
CA ARG A 157 21.10 -14.75 37.70
C ARG A 157 21.75 -13.43 38.12
#